data_AF-G2FUD6-F1
#
_entry.id   AF-G2FUD6-F1
#
_cell.length_a   1.000
_cell.length_b   1.000
_cell.length_c   1.000
_cell.angle_alpha   90.00
_cell.angle_beta   90.00
_cell.angle_gamma   90.00
#
_symmetry.space_group_name_H-M   'P 1'
#
loop_
_entity.id
_entity.type
_entity.pdbx_description
1 polymer ?
#
loop_
_entity_poly.entity_id
_entity_poly.type
_entity_poly.pdbx_seq_one_letter_code
_entity_poly.pdbx_strand_id
1 'polypeptide(L)'
;MIESPVAAKASFFAIYGGLFFLGIFLGALFIMATVLIIYYKQVSEGYDDKARFEIMQKVGMSREEVKGSIRSQVLTVFFLPLVTAGIHIAFAFPIITKLLAVLNLTNVGLFAWCTVGTILVFALFYALVYGLTAKVYYRIVSWGTSV
;
A
#
# COMPACT_ATOMS: atom_id res chain seq x y z
N MET A 1 -45.60 -5.98 -11.49
CA MET A 1 -44.81 -5.38 -12.59
C MET A 1 -43.58 -6.26 -12.76
N ILE A 2 -43.59 -7.17 -13.74
CA ILE A 2 -42.44 -8.04 -14.02
C ILE A 2 -41.54 -7.28 -14.99
N GLU A 3 -40.31 -6.96 -14.59
CA GLU A 3 -39.33 -6.37 -15.51
C GLU A 3 -39.14 -7.32 -16.70
N SER A 4 -39.14 -6.79 -17.92
CA SER A 4 -38.83 -7.61 -19.09
C SER A 4 -37.39 -8.13 -18.96
N PRO A 5 -37.09 -9.36 -19.40
CA PRO A 5 -35.74 -9.93 -19.32
C PRO A 5 -34.65 -9.03 -19.94
N VAL A 6 -35.03 -8.19 -20.91
CA VAL A 6 -34.15 -7.19 -21.55
C VAL A 6 -33.84 -6.03 -20.60
N ALA A 7 -34.84 -5.51 -19.88
CA ALA A 7 -34.66 -4.44 -18.91
C ALA A 7 -33.79 -4.90 -17.73
N ALA A 8 -34.04 -6.11 -17.20
CA ALA A 8 -33.25 -6.69 -16.12
C ALA A 8 -31.76 -6.87 -16.53
N LYS A 9 -31.51 -7.32 -17.76
CA LYS A 9 -30.15 -7.47 -18.30
C LYS A 9 -29.43 -6.13 -18.45
N ALA A 10 -30.13 -5.10 -18.93
CA ALA A 10 -29.56 -3.75 -19.05
C ALA A 10 -29.20 -3.15 -17.68
N SER A 11 -30.09 -3.27 -16.69
CA SER A 11 -29.86 -2.83 -15.32
C SER A 11 -28.70 -3.56 -14.66
N PHE A 12 -28.58 -4.88 -14.89
CA PHE A 12 -27.45 -5.68 -14.43
C PHE A 12 -26.11 -5.14 -15.01
N PHE A 13 -25.99 -5.00 -16.33
CA PHE A 13 -24.75 -4.50 -16.93
C PHE A 13 -24.41 -3.08 -16.49
N ALA A 14 -25.40 -2.21 -16.30
CA ALA A 14 -25.17 -0.85 -15.84
C ALA A 14 -24.55 -0.81 -14.44
N ILE A 15 -25.15 -1.50 -13.46
CA ILE A 15 -24.70 -1.47 -12.06
C ILE A 15 -23.38 -2.24 -11.89
N TYR A 16 -23.34 -3.50 -12.34
CA TYR A 16 -22.17 -4.35 -12.14
C TYR A 16 -20.99 -3.92 -13.01
N GLY A 17 -21.25 -3.49 -14.26
CA GLY A 17 -20.21 -2.96 -15.14
C GLY A 17 -19.64 -1.63 -14.62
N GLY A 18 -20.50 -0.73 -14.13
CA GLY A 18 -20.07 0.52 -13.51
C GLY A 18 -19.22 0.29 -12.26
N LEU A 19 -19.65 -0.60 -11.36
CA LEU A 19 -18.88 -0.93 -10.15
C LEU A 19 -17.56 -1.63 -10.47
N PHE A 20 -17.53 -2.52 -11.47
CA PHE A 20 -16.32 -3.19 -11.91
C PHE A 20 -15.31 -2.22 -12.53
N PHE A 21 -15.77 -1.32 -13.40
CA PHE A 21 -14.93 -0.25 -13.94
C PHE A 21 -14.36 0.63 -12.83
N LEU A 22 -15.21 1.08 -11.89
CA LEU A 22 -14.78 1.92 -10.78
C LEU A 22 -13.73 1.21 -9.92
N GLY A 23 -13.93 -0.07 -9.61
CA GLY A 23 -13.00 -0.88 -8.84
C GLY A 23 -11.63 -1.01 -9.50
N ILE A 24 -11.59 -1.33 -10.80
CA ILE A 24 -10.32 -1.45 -11.55
C ILE A 24 -9.64 -0.09 -11.68
N PHE A 25 -10.39 0.95 -12.05
CA PHE A 25 -9.86 2.29 -12.26
C PHE A 25 -9.26 2.85 -10.97
N LEU A 26 -10.02 2.85 -9.87
CA LEU A 26 -9.53 3.32 -8.57
C LEU A 26 -8.40 2.43 -8.03
N GLY A 27 -8.49 1.10 -8.22
CA GLY A 27 -7.43 0.17 -7.84
C GLY A 27 -6.10 0.48 -8.53
N ALA A 28 -6.12 0.64 -9.86
CA ALA A 28 -4.94 1.01 -10.63
C ALA A 28 -4.39 2.39 -10.23
N LEU A 29 -5.28 3.38 -10.02
CA LEU A 29 -4.91 4.72 -9.58
C LEU A 29 -4.21 4.67 -8.21
N PHE A 30 -4.74 3.93 -7.25
CA PHE A 30 -4.13 3.81 -5.92
C PHE A 30 -2.82 3.01 -5.93
N ILE A 31 -2.69 1.99 -6.78
CA ILE A 31 -1.40 1.29 -6.96
C ILE A 31 -0.36 2.27 -7.52
N MET A 32 -0.69 3.03 -8.56
CA MET A 32 0.21 4.04 -9.13
C MET A 32 0.61 5.08 -8.09
N ALA A 33 -0.36 5.62 -7.34
CA ALA A 33 -0.08 6.57 -6.26
C ALA A 33 0.84 5.97 -5.19
N THR A 34 0.60 4.71 -4.80
CA THR A 34 1.44 3.99 -3.82
C THR A 34 2.88 3.86 -4.32
N VAL A 35 3.08 3.52 -5.61
CA VAL A 35 4.41 3.44 -6.22
C VAL A 35 5.13 4.78 -6.14
N LEU A 36 4.46 5.85 -6.55
CA LEU A 36 5.03 7.20 -6.52
C LEU A 36 5.40 7.62 -5.09
N ILE A 37 4.48 7.45 -4.15
CA ILE A 37 4.69 7.81 -2.74
C ILE A 37 5.90 7.04 -2.17
N ILE A 38 5.96 5.73 -2.35
CA ILE A 38 7.08 4.91 -1.85
C ILE A 38 8.40 5.36 -2.50
N TYR A 39 8.41 5.57 -3.82
CA TYR A 39 9.61 6.01 -4.53
C TYR A 39 10.11 7.36 -4.01
N TYR A 40 9.24 8.38 -3.94
CA TYR A 40 9.63 9.70 -3.45
C TYR A 40 10.08 9.65 -1.99
N LYS A 41 9.41 8.84 -1.16
CA LYS A 41 9.78 8.66 0.24
C LYS A 41 11.17 8.03 0.38
N GLN A 42 11.47 6.99 -0.40
CA GLN A 42 12.79 6.34 -0.43
C GLN A 42 13.89 7.30 -0.89
N VAL A 43 13.61 8.14 -1.89
CA VAL A 43 14.56 9.15 -2.36
C VAL A 43 14.81 10.19 -1.27
N SER A 44 13.76 10.78 -0.70
CA SER A 44 13.87 11.80 0.35
C SER A 44 14.60 11.28 1.58
N GLU A 45 14.20 10.11 2.10
CA GLU A 45 14.85 9.52 3.27
C GLU A 45 16.30 9.12 2.98
N GLY A 46 16.61 8.67 1.77
CA GLY A 46 17.99 8.35 1.38
C GLY A 46 18.93 9.54 1.47
N TYR A 47 18.47 10.74 1.10
CA TYR A 47 19.26 11.97 1.24
C TYR A 47 19.37 12.43 2.70
N ASP A 48 18.26 12.42 3.45
CA ASP A 48 18.24 12.82 4.85
C ASP A 48 19.13 11.91 5.71
N ASP A 49 19.05 10.59 5.50
CA ASP A 49 19.82 9.60 6.25
C ASP A 49 21.30 9.63 5.86
N LYS A 50 21.66 10.02 4.63
CA LYS A 50 23.07 10.24 4.26
C LYS A 50 23.70 11.35 5.11
N ALA A 51 23.01 12.47 5.28
CA ALA A 51 23.50 13.56 6.14
C ALA A 51 23.64 13.10 7.60
N ARG A 52 22.68 12.32 8.09
CA ARG A 52 22.73 11.72 9.44
C ARG A 52 23.85 10.70 9.61
N PHE A 53 24.15 9.92 8.56
CA PHE A 53 25.25 8.95 8.54
C PHE A 53 26.58 9.66 8.84
N GLU A 54 26.86 10.76 8.14
CA GLU A 54 28.10 11.54 8.32
C GLU A 54 28.22 12.10 9.74
N ILE A 55 27.12 12.57 10.33
CA ILE A 55 27.07 13.06 11.71
C ILE A 55 27.39 11.92 12.68
N MET A 56 26.74 10.76 12.55
CA MET A 56 26.97 9.62 13.43
C MET A 56 28.41 9.10 13.37
N GLN A 57 29.04 9.09 12.19
CA GLN A 57 30.45 8.73 12.05
C GLN A 57 31.37 9.74 12.79
N LYS A 58 31.09 11.04 12.72
CA LYS A 58 31.87 12.07 13.42
C LYS A 58 31.78 11.95 14.95
N VAL A 59 30.70 11.37 15.47
CA VAL A 59 30.50 11.13 16.92
C VAL A 59 31.10 9.77 17.35
N GLY A 60 31.70 9.02 16.43
CA GLY A 60 32.48 7.81 16.73
C GLY A 60 31.74 6.48 16.55
N MET A 61 30.54 6.48 15.98
CA MET A 61 29.84 5.23 15.66
C MET A 61 30.53 4.49 14.51
N SER A 62 30.58 3.16 14.58
CA SER A 62 31.07 2.33 13.48
C SER A 62 30.08 2.33 12.30
N ARG A 63 30.57 2.03 11.09
CA ARG A 63 29.71 1.95 9.89
C ARG A 63 28.62 0.88 10.00
N GLU A 64 28.89 -0.20 10.72
CA GLU A 64 27.94 -1.30 10.96
C GLU A 64 26.79 -0.87 11.86
N GLU A 65 27.10 -0.18 12.97
CA GLU A 65 26.09 0.37 13.88
C GLU A 65 25.19 1.38 13.16
N VAL A 66 25.79 2.28 12.37
CA VAL A 66 25.02 3.27 11.61
C VAL A 66 24.10 2.59 10.59
N LYS A 67 24.61 1.61 9.84
CA LYS A 67 23.80 0.87 8.85
C LYS A 67 22.66 0.09 9.51
N GLY A 68 22.89 -0.49 10.68
CA GLY A 68 21.87 -1.18 11.48
C GLY A 68 20.75 -0.23 11.92
N SER A 69 21.11 0.91 12.52
CA SER A 69 20.17 1.94 12.97
C SER A 69 19.31 2.47 11.83
N ILE A 70 19.96 2.83 10.71
CA ILE A 70 19.28 3.31 9.51
C ILE A 70 18.29 2.27 8.97
N ARG A 71 18.72 1.02 8.82
CA ARG A 71 17.86 -0.05 8.29
C ARG A 71 16.62 -0.26 9.17
N SER A 72 16.80 -0.25 10.50
CA SER A 72 15.70 -0.41 11.45
C SER A 72 14.68 0.73 11.35
N GLN A 73 15.17 1.97 11.28
CA GLN A 73 14.33 3.16 11.11
C GLN A 73 13.51 3.07 9.82
N VAL A 74 14.16 2.84 8.68
CA VAL A 74 13.50 2.78 7.37
C VAL A 74 12.46 1.64 7.35
N LEU A 75 12.81 0.44 7.80
CA LEU A 75 11.84 -0.67 7.82
C LEU A 75 10.61 -0.35 8.68
N THR A 76 10.81 0.30 9.83
CA THR A 76 9.71 0.68 10.73
C THR A 76 8.78 1.70 10.08
N VAL A 77 9.33 2.75 9.47
CA VAL A 77 8.56 3.83 8.84
C VAL A 77 7.75 3.33 7.64
N PHE A 78 8.27 2.36 6.89
CA PHE A 78 7.55 1.79 5.74
C PHE A 78 6.58 0.67 6.12
N PHE A 79 6.81 -0.09 7.19
CA PHE A 79 5.87 -1.13 7.61
C PHE A 79 4.64 -0.58 8.34
N LEU A 80 4.81 0.53 9.08
CA LEU A 80 3.75 1.15 9.86
C LEU A 80 2.49 1.48 9.02
N PRO A 81 2.57 2.12 7.83
CA PRO A 81 1.41 2.37 6.98
C PRO A 81 0.62 1.11 6.60
N LEU A 82 1.29 -0.02 6.36
CA LEU A 82 0.63 -1.27 5.97
C LEU A 82 -0.18 -1.84 7.15
N VAL A 83 0.37 -1.79 8.36
CA VAL A 83 -0.33 -2.18 9.58
C VAL A 83 -1.52 -1.25 9.84
N THR A 84 -1.32 0.06 9.72
CA THR A 84 -2.39 1.05 9.87
C THR A 84 -3.52 0.83 8.87
N ALA A 85 -3.21 0.48 7.62
CA ALA A 85 -4.23 0.14 6.62
C ALA A 85 -5.04 -1.09 7.04
N GLY A 86 -4.39 -2.15 7.54
CA GLY A 86 -5.08 -3.33 8.06
C GLY A 86 -6.03 -3.02 9.21
N ILE A 87 -5.57 -2.21 10.18
CA ILE A 87 -6.40 -1.73 11.30
C ILE A 87 -7.58 -0.91 10.76
N HIS A 88 -7.32 0.03 9.84
CA HIS A 88 -8.35 0.88 9.27
C HIS A 88 -9.45 0.06 8.56
N ILE A 89 -9.06 -0.96 7.80
CA ILE A 89 -10.00 -1.88 7.14
C ILE A 89 -10.80 -2.67 8.17
N ALA A 90 -10.18 -3.15 9.25
CA ALA A 90 -10.88 -3.88 10.30
C ALA A 90 -11.98 -3.03 10.96
N PHE A 91 -11.71 -1.74 11.22
CA PHE A 91 -12.71 -0.80 11.72
C PHE A 91 -13.80 -0.47 10.69
N ALA A 92 -13.44 -0.36 9.41
CA ALA A 92 -14.38 -0.05 8.34
C ALA A 92 -15.29 -1.24 7.97
N PHE A 93 -14.83 -2.47 8.16
CA PHE A 93 -15.51 -3.71 7.77
C PHE A 93 -17.00 -3.78 8.18
N PRO A 94 -17.41 -3.53 9.44
CA PRO A 94 -18.83 -3.58 9.84
C PRO A 94 -19.68 -2.47 9.20
N ILE A 95 -19.09 -1.34 8.83
CA ILE A 95 -19.80 -0.25 8.16
C ILE A 95 -20.03 -0.63 6.70
N ILE A 96 -19.00 -1.17 6.04
CA ILE A 96 -19.08 -1.59 4.64
C ILE A 96 -20.05 -2.75 4.48
N THR A 97 -20.07 -3.74 5.37
CA THR A 97 -21.04 -4.86 5.28
C THR A 97 -22.49 -4.39 5.39
N LYS A 98 -22.78 -3.35 6.19
CA LYS A 98 -24.11 -2.71 6.24
C LYS A 98 -24.46 -2.01 4.93
N LEU A 99 -23.50 -1.29 4.32
CA LEU A 99 -23.70 -0.67 3.01
C LEU A 99 -23.95 -1.71 1.91
N LEU A 100 -23.21 -2.82 1.92
CA LEU A 100 -23.40 -3.93 0.99
C LEU A 100 -24.78 -4.59 1.15
N ALA A 101 -25.29 -4.71 2.38
CA ALA A 101 -26.64 -5.24 2.62
C ALA A 101 -27.74 -4.40 1.95
N VAL A 102 -27.59 -3.07 1.89
CA VAL A 102 -28.52 -2.17 1.15
C VAL A 102 -28.52 -2.48 -0.35
N LEU A 103 -27.40 -2.95 -0.89
CA LEU A 103 -27.24 -3.37 -2.29
C LEU A 103 -27.61 -4.85 -2.51
N ASN A 104 -28.26 -5.49 -1.54
CA ASN A 104 -28.61 -6.92 -1.56
C ASN A 104 -27.38 -7.87 -1.62
N LEU A 105 -26.21 -7.40 -1.17
CA LEU A 105 -24.96 -8.18 -1.07
C LEU A 105 -24.72 -8.61 0.38
N THR A 106 -25.41 -9.66 0.81
CA THR A 106 -25.49 -10.05 2.24
C THR A 106 -24.50 -11.14 2.64
N ASN A 107 -23.73 -11.70 1.71
CA ASN A 107 -22.76 -12.76 2.01
C ASN A 107 -21.47 -12.18 2.63
N VAL A 108 -21.52 -11.96 3.94
CA VAL A 108 -20.40 -11.39 4.72
C VAL A 108 -19.16 -12.31 4.70
N GLY A 109 -19.35 -13.63 4.72
CA GLY A 109 -18.24 -14.59 4.67
C GLY A 109 -17.45 -14.50 3.37
N LEU A 110 -18.14 -14.41 2.23
CA LEU A 110 -17.51 -14.19 0.93
C LEU A 110 -16.78 -12.84 0.90
N PHE A 111 -17.42 -11.77 1.40
CA PHE A 111 -16.80 -10.46 1.45
C PHE A 111 -15.54 -10.42 2.34
N ALA A 112 -15.54 -11.14 3.46
CA ALA A 112 -14.37 -11.29 4.32
C ALA A 112 -13.20 -11.96 3.59
N TRP A 113 -13.45 -13.08 2.90
CA TRP A 113 -12.41 -13.76 2.12
C TRP A 113 -11.86 -12.90 0.98
N CYS A 114 -12.73 -12.19 0.26
CA CYS A 114 -12.30 -11.24 -0.77
C CYS A 114 -11.47 -10.10 -0.19
N THR A 115 -11.83 -9.59 1.00
CA THR A 115 -11.08 -8.54 1.70
C THR A 115 -9.70 -9.03 2.09
N VAL A 116 -9.59 -10.22 2.71
CA VAL A 116 -8.31 -10.83 3.06
C VAL A 116 -7.44 -11.04 1.81
N GLY A 117 -8.02 -11.61 0.75
CA GLY A 117 -7.30 -11.80 -0.52
C GLY A 117 -6.78 -10.48 -1.10
N THR A 118 -7.59 -9.43 -1.07
CA THR A 118 -7.21 -8.09 -1.56
C THR A 118 -6.08 -7.49 -0.74
N ILE A 119 -6.15 -7.59 0.60
CA ILE A 119 -5.08 -7.13 1.50
C ILE A 119 -3.77 -7.87 1.22
N LEU A 120 -3.82 -9.20 1.04
CA LEU A 120 -2.63 -9.99 0.75
C LEU A 120 -2.00 -9.59 -0.59
N VAL A 121 -2.80 -9.44 -1.64
CA VAL A 121 -2.31 -8.98 -2.96
C VAL A 121 -1.70 -7.58 -2.84
N PHE A 122 -2.38 -6.66 -2.16
CA PHE A 122 -1.86 -5.30 -1.95
C PHE A 122 -0.55 -5.30 -1.15
N ALA A 123 -0.46 -6.08 -0.08
CA ALA A 123 0.75 -6.22 0.74
C ALA A 123 1.93 -6.78 -0.08
N LEU A 124 1.69 -7.75 -0.96
CA LEU A 124 2.71 -8.28 -1.86
C LEU A 124 3.18 -7.22 -2.86
N PHE A 125 2.26 -6.48 -3.48
CA PHE A 125 2.61 -5.36 -4.36
C PHE A 125 3.40 -4.28 -3.61
N TYR A 126 2.96 -3.92 -2.40
CA TYR A 126 3.65 -2.96 -1.54
C TYR A 126 5.08 -3.40 -1.25
N ALA A 127 5.27 -4.64 -0.82
CA ALA A 127 6.59 -5.20 -0.50
C ALA A 127 7.50 -5.28 -1.74
N LEU A 128 6.95 -5.64 -2.90
CA LEU A 128 7.68 -5.65 -4.16
C LEU A 128 8.17 -4.24 -4.53
N VAL A 129 7.26 -3.25 -4.51
CA VAL A 129 7.58 -1.86 -4.83
C VAL A 129 8.60 -1.30 -3.85
N TYR A 130 8.44 -1.56 -2.55
CA TYR A 130 9.42 -1.21 -1.53
C TYR A 130 10.79 -1.82 -1.84
N GLY A 131 10.86 -3.12 -2.13
CA GLY A 131 12.13 -3.80 -2.44
C GLY A 131 12.81 -3.27 -3.70
N LEU A 132 12.03 -2.96 -4.75
CA LEU A 132 12.56 -2.37 -5.98
C LEU A 132 13.12 -0.96 -5.76
N THR A 133 12.39 -0.13 -5.02
CA THR A 133 12.75 1.27 -4.76
C THR A 133 13.81 1.43 -3.67
N ALA A 134 13.93 0.49 -2.72
CA ALA A 134 14.98 0.48 -1.70
C ALA A 134 16.40 0.42 -2.30
N LYS A 135 16.56 -0.11 -3.53
CA LYS A 135 17.84 -0.06 -4.25
C LYS A 135 18.30 1.38 -4.52
N VAL A 136 17.35 2.29 -4.76
CA VAL A 136 17.62 3.73 -4.96
C VAL A 136 18.09 4.35 -3.64
N TYR A 137 17.38 4.07 -2.56
CA TYR A 137 17.76 4.48 -1.20
C TYR A 137 19.19 4.06 -0.85
N TYR A 138 19.52 2.77 -0.96
CA TYR A 138 20.84 2.27 -0.60
C TYR A 138 21.94 2.86 -1.49
N ARG A 139 21.65 3.12 -2.76
CA ARG A 139 22.59 3.79 -3.67
C ARG A 139 22.90 5.20 -3.20
N ILE A 140 21.90 5.99 -2.79
CA ILE A 140 22.09 7.37 -2.32
C ILE A 140 22.96 7.39 -1.06
N VAL A 141 22.66 6.52 -0.10
CA VAL A 141 23.42 6.42 1.17
C VAL A 141 24.85 5.90 0.91
N SER A 142 25.02 4.88 0.06
CA SER A 142 26.35 4.31 -0.23
C SER A 142 27.25 5.23 -1.04
N TRP A 143 26.70 6.13 -1.86
CA TRP A 143 27.50 7.02 -2.71
C TRP A 143 28.32 8.05 -1.91
N GLY A 144 27.97 8.33 -0.65
CA GLY A 144 28.79 9.13 0.26
C GLY A 144 29.97 8.40 0.89
N THR A 145 30.12 7.10 0.64
CA THR A 145 31.04 6.23 1.40
C THR A 145 32.29 5.80 0.65
N SER A 146 32.45 6.21 -0.62
CA SER A 146 33.59 5.84 -1.48
C SER A 146 34.82 6.75 -1.33
N VAL A 147 35.12 7.17 -0.11
CA VAL A 147 36.41 7.76 0.30
C VAL A 147 36.78 7.20 1.67
#